data_AF-G9DBM9-F1
#
_entry.id   AF-G9DBM9-F1
#
_cell.length_a   1.000
_cell.length_b   1.000
_cell.length_c   1.000
_cell.angle_alpha   90.00
_cell.angle_beta   90.00
_cell.angle_gamma   90.00
#
_symmetry.space_group_name_H-M   'P 1'
#
loop_
_entity.id
_entity.type
_entity.pdbx_description
1 polymer ?
#
loop_
_entity_poly.entity_id
_entity_poly.type
_entity_poly.pdbx_seq_one_letter_code
_entity_poly.pdbx_strand_id
1 'polypeptide(L)' 'GTFVSMGVYSDGSYGVPSGLIYSFPVTCSGGEWKIVQGLPIDEFSRKKMDATAQELTEEKTLAYSCLE' A
#
# COMPACT_ATOMS: atom_id res chain seq x y z
N GLY A 1 -16.13 13.47 -0.04
CA GLY A 1 -16.07 12.67 -1.28
C GLY A 1 -15.25 11.45 -0.99
N THR A 2 -15.87 10.28 -1.16
CA THR A 2 -15.42 8.95 -0.77
C THR A 2 -14.11 8.60 -1.45
N PHE A 3 -13.01 8.43 -0.69
CA PHE A 3 -11.79 7.84 -1.23
C PHE A 3 -12.08 6.40 -1.67
N VAL A 4 -11.34 5.92 -2.65
CA VAL A 4 -11.44 4.55 -3.16
C VAL A 4 -10.19 3.78 -2.76
N SER A 5 -10.32 2.48 -2.57
CA SER A 5 -9.16 1.60 -2.36
C SER A 5 -8.54 1.28 -3.71
N MET A 6 -7.26 1.62 -3.89
CA MET A 6 -6.54 1.34 -5.13
C MET A 6 -5.14 0.83 -4.82
N GLY A 7 -4.73 -0.23 -5.52
CA GLY A 7 -3.36 -0.75 -5.48
C GLY A 7 -2.43 0.21 -6.21
N VAL A 8 -1.64 0.96 -5.46
CA VAL A 8 -0.68 1.93 -6.00
C VAL A 8 0.72 1.63 -5.47
N TYR A 9 1.74 2.19 -6.12
CA TYR A 9 3.09 2.13 -5.61
C TYR A 9 3.17 2.88 -4.29
N SER A 10 3.58 2.16 -3.24
CA SER A 10 3.86 2.77 -1.94
C SER A 10 5.02 3.77 -2.08
N ASP A 11 4.79 4.97 -1.60
CA ASP A 11 5.76 6.05 -1.43
C ASP A 11 6.37 6.07 -0.02
N GLY A 12 6.08 5.04 0.81
CA GLY A 12 6.41 5.02 2.24
C GLY A 12 5.23 5.43 3.13
N SER A 13 4.09 5.80 2.55
CA SER A 13 2.88 6.17 3.29
C SER A 13 2.50 5.11 4.31
N TYR A 14 2.15 5.58 5.51
CA TYR A 14 1.71 4.74 6.62
C TYR A 14 2.69 3.65 7.07
N GLY A 15 3.98 3.77 6.74
CA GLY A 15 5.01 2.79 7.13
C GLY A 15 5.11 1.57 6.22
N VAL A 16 4.38 1.56 5.09
CA VAL A 16 4.48 0.48 4.09
C VAL A 16 5.76 0.67 3.27
N PRO A 17 6.58 -0.37 3.03
CA PRO A 17 7.82 -0.26 2.27
C PRO A 17 7.64 0.40 0.91
N SER A 18 8.53 1.32 0.54
CA SER A 18 8.46 2.00 -0.75
C SER A 18 8.70 1.04 -1.91
N GLY A 19 8.01 1.27 -3.03
CA GLY A 19 8.12 0.42 -4.23
C GLY A 19 7.42 -0.95 -4.10
N LEU A 20 6.62 -1.16 -3.05
CA LEU A 20 5.64 -2.24 -2.96
C LEU A 20 4.32 -1.77 -3.56
N ILE A 21 3.66 -2.60 -4.37
CA ILE A 21 2.27 -2.32 -4.77
C ILE A 21 1.37 -2.68 -3.60
N TYR A 22 0.68 -1.69 -3.05
CA TYR A 22 -0.15 -1.85 -1.86
C TYR A 22 -1.46 -1.08 -2.01
N SER A 23 -2.54 -1.60 -1.42
CA SER A 23 -3.87 -0.98 -1.51
C SER A 23 -3.98 0.16 -0.50
N PHE A 24 -4.09 1.39 -1.00
CA PHE A 24 -4.28 2.58 -0.18
C PHE A 24 -5.62 3.26 -0.46
N PRO A 25 -6.17 3.99 0.52
CA PRO A 25 -7.24 4.94 0.26
C PRO A 25 -6.66 6.09 -0.57
N VAL A 26 -7.14 6.24 -1.80
CA VAL A 26 -6.74 7.31 -2.72
C VAL A 26 -7.91 8.20 -3.08
N THR A 27 -7.61 9.45 -3.39
CA THR A 27 -8.53 10.35 -4.08
C THR A 27 -8.05 10.53 -5.51
N CYS A 28 -8.96 10.40 -6.47
CA CYS A 28 -8.66 10.60 -7.89
C CYS A 28 -9.22 11.95 -8.32
N SER A 29 -8.37 12.81 -8.88
CA SER A 29 -8.77 14.11 -9.40
C SER A 29 -7.92 14.47 -10.62
N GLY A 30 -8.58 14.87 -11.72
CA GLY A 30 -7.88 15.33 -12.92
C GLY A 30 -6.99 14.28 -13.60
N GLY A 31 -7.26 12.98 -13.41
CA GLY A 31 -6.42 11.89 -13.94
C GLY A 31 -5.24 11.52 -13.06
N GLU A 32 -5.03 12.25 -11.96
CA GLU A 32 -4.03 11.91 -10.94
C GLU A 32 -4.70 11.24 -9.74
N TRP A 33 -3.98 10.32 -9.10
CA TRP A 33 -4.36 9.76 -7.80
C TRP A 33 -3.44 10.29 -6.72
N LYS A 34 -3.98 10.47 -5.51
CA LYS A 34 -3.23 10.88 -4.34
C LYS A 34 -3.62 10.00 -3.16
N ILE A 35 -2.65 9.40 -2.50
CA ILE A 35 -2.86 8.67 -1.24
C ILE A 35 -3.38 9.67 -0.21
N VAL A 36 -4.54 9.34 0.38
CA VAL A 36 -5.10 10.12 1.48
C VAL A 36 -4.14 10.00 2.65
N GLN A 37 -3.75 11.12 3.25
CA GLN A 37 -2.86 11.19 4.40
C GLN A 37 -3.63 11.56 5.68
N GLY A 38 -3.05 11.27 6.84
CA GLY A 38 -3.59 11.71 8.14
C GLY A 38 -4.77 10.89 8.66
N LEU A 39 -5.04 9.72 8.07
CA LEU A 39 -6.01 8.77 8.63
C LEU A 39 -5.45 8.16 9.92
N PRO A 40 -6.25 8.11 11.01
CA PRO A 40 -5.85 7.41 12.21
C PRO A 40 -5.81 5.91 11.93
N ILE A 41 -4.70 5.27 12.31
CA ILE A 41 -4.53 3.82 12.23
C ILE A 41 -4.46 3.32 13.66
N ASP A 42 -5.42 2.49 14.03
CA ASP A 42 -5.42 1.78 15.31
C ASP A 42 -4.41 0.62 15.29
N GLU A 43 -4.04 0.13 16.46
CA GLU A 43 -3.03 -0.94 16.58
C GLU A 43 -3.47 -2.23 15.87
N PHE A 44 -4.78 -2.49 15.83
CA PHE A 44 -5.35 -3.64 15.12
C PHE A 44 -5.18 -3.53 13.61
N SER A 45 -5.52 -2.38 13.02
CA SER A 45 -5.31 -2.16 11.58
C SER A 45 -3.83 -2.13 11.26
N ARG A 46 -2.98 -1.54 12.12
CA ARG A 46 -1.52 -1.57 11.95
C ARG A 46 -0.99 -2.99 11.81
N LYS A 47 -1.33 -3.89 12.74
CA LYS A 47 -0.91 -5.29 12.70
C LYS A 47 -1.33 -5.99 11.40
N LYS A 48 -2.54 -5.72 10.92
CA LYS A 48 -3.02 -6.26 9.65
C LYS A 48 -2.27 -5.68 8.45
N MET A 49 -2.04 -4.37 8.46
CA MET A 49 -1.28 -3.70 7.40
C MET A 49 0.15 -4.24 7.32
N ASP A 50 0.81 -4.43 8.46
CA ASP A 50 2.17 -4.95 8.52
C ASP A 50 2.22 -6.40 8.03
N ALA A 51 1.25 -7.24 8.42
CA ALA A 51 1.14 -8.61 7.93
C ALA A 51 0.95 -8.67 6.41
N THR A 52 0.03 -7.88 5.85
CA THR A 52 -0.20 -7.82 4.40
C THR A 52 1.02 -7.24 3.66
N ALA A 53 1.69 -6.24 4.22
CA ALA A 53 2.91 -5.69 3.62
C ALA A 53 4.05 -6.71 3.60
N GLN A 54 4.17 -7.53 4.64
CA GLN A 54 5.12 -8.64 4.69
C GLN A 54 4.79 -9.70 3.63
N GLU A 55 3.54 -10.18 3.55
CA GLU A 55 3.10 -11.16 2.55
C GLU A 55 3.42 -10.68 1.13
N LEU A 56 3.06 -9.44 0.79
CA LEU A 56 3.34 -8.86 -0.53
C LEU A 56 4.84 -8.71 -0.82
N THR A 57 5.66 -8.48 0.21
CA THR A 57 7.12 -8.39 0.06
C THR A 57 7.73 -9.76 -0.23
N GLU A 58 7.22 -10.80 0.44
CA GLU A 58 7.59 -12.19 0.18
C GLU A 58 7.16 -12.62 -1.22
N GLU A 59 5.93 -12.32 -1.64
CA GLU A 59 5.43 -12.58 -3.00
C GLU A 59 6.28 -11.87 -4.05
N LYS A 60 6.60 -10.59 -3.82
CA LYS A 60 7.48 -9.81 -4.70
C LYS A 60 8.84 -10.51 -4.85
N THR A 61 9.45 -10.92 -3.74
CA THR A 61 10.75 -11.59 -3.73
C THR A 61 10.71 -12.94 -4.45
N LEU A 62 9.66 -13.73 -4.21
CA LEU A 62 9.42 -14.99 -4.90
C LEU A 62 9.25 -14.78 -6.41
N ALA A 63 8.46 -13.79 -6.82
CA ALA A 63 8.29 -13.47 -8.24
C ALA A 63 9.61 -13.07 -8.91
N TYR A 64 10.46 -12.29 -8.21
CA TYR A 64 11.81 -11.98 -8.71
C TYR A 64 12.69 -13.22 -8.86
N SER A 65 12.60 -14.20 -7.96
CA SER A 65 13.37 -15.45 -8.08
C SER A 65 13.01 -16.29 -9.30
N CYS A 66 11.84 -16.09 -9.90
CA CYS A 66 11.43 -16.77 -11.13
C CYS A 66 11.86 -16.04 -12.41
N LEU A 67 12.43 -14.83 -12.29
CA LEU A 67 12.95 -14.06 -13.42
C LEU A 67 14.45 -14.34 -13.67
N GLU A 68 15.11 -15.03 -12.74
CA GLU A 68 16.45 -15.61 -12.91
C GLU A 68 16.38 -17.02 -13.51
#